data_AF-A0A914R580-F1
#
_entry.id   AF-A0A914R580-F1
#
_cell.length_a   1.000
_cell.length_b   1.000
_cell.length_c   1.000
_cell.angle_alpha   90.00
_cell.angle_beta   90.00
_cell.angle_gamma   90.00
#
_symmetry.space_group_name_H-M   'P 1'
#
loop_
_entity.id
_entity.type
_entity.pdbx_description
1 polymer ?
#
loop_
_entity_poly.entity_id
_entity_poly.type
_entity_poly.pdbx_seq_one_letter_code
_entity_poly.pdbx_strand_id
1 'polypeptide(L)'
;MGEEIDGQHNWVRYYLLEKAGQINYHGYFSHENDLIGTFQYTWQSYLKKKGGFLISTSPAFDLSILTTCVLAHSGGNACKFNVNGNYVVVTSYHQQCAAGECISTAYPSDQ
;
A
#
# COMPACT_ATOMS: atom_id res chain seq x y z
N MET A 1 11.74 -13.10 -13.71
CA MET A 1 10.61 -12.14 -13.66
C MET A 1 9.65 -12.68 -12.63
N GLY A 2 9.15 -11.85 -11.72
CA GLY A 2 8.32 -12.30 -10.59
C GLY A 2 7.01 -12.92 -11.07
N GLU A 3 6.57 -13.97 -10.38
CA GLU A 3 5.28 -14.65 -10.60
C GLU A 3 4.16 -14.01 -9.78
N GLU A 4 4.46 -12.97 -9.01
CA GLU A 4 3.57 -12.31 -8.05
C GLU A 4 3.79 -10.79 -8.05
N ILE A 5 2.76 -10.06 -7.63
CA ILE A 5 2.76 -8.59 -7.54
C ILE A 5 3.29 -8.17 -6.16
N ASP A 6 4.55 -7.74 -6.11
CA ASP A 6 5.23 -7.33 -4.86
C ASP A 6 4.93 -5.86 -4.46
N GLY A 7 4.35 -5.07 -5.37
CA GLY A 7 3.95 -3.67 -5.14
C GLY A 7 2.45 -3.43 -5.30
N GLN A 8 2.07 -2.22 -5.73
CA GLN A 8 0.67 -1.80 -5.91
C GLN A 8 -0.09 -1.75 -4.57
N HIS A 9 -0.01 -0.57 -3.93
CA HIS A 9 -0.66 -0.26 -2.65
C HIS A 9 -1.35 1.12 -2.68
N ASN A 10 -1.79 1.54 -3.86
CA ASN A 10 -2.45 2.83 -4.07
C ASN A 10 -3.86 2.58 -4.62
N TRP A 11 -4.89 2.98 -3.87
CA TRP A 11 -6.27 2.70 -4.21
C TRP A 11 -6.73 3.45 -5.47
N VAL A 12 -6.24 4.66 -5.72
CA VAL A 12 -6.57 5.42 -6.94
C VAL A 12 -6.06 4.66 -8.17
N ARG A 13 -4.82 4.18 -8.12
CA ARG A 13 -4.24 3.35 -9.18
C ARG A 13 -4.99 2.04 -9.33
N TYR A 14 -5.37 1.40 -8.23
CA TYR A 14 -6.19 0.18 -8.23
C TYR A 14 -7.51 0.43 -8.97
N TYR A 15 -8.26 1.45 -8.55
CA TYR A 15 -9.55 1.83 -9.15
C TYR A 15 -9.45 2.09 -10.65
N LEU A 16 -8.44 2.85 -11.09
CA LEU A 16 -8.26 3.15 -12.51
C LEU A 16 -7.94 1.89 -13.34
N LEU A 17 -7.17 0.96 -12.79
CA LEU A 17 -6.83 -0.31 -13.45
C LEU A 17 -8.02 -1.26 -13.51
N GLU A 18 -8.78 -1.36 -12.43
CA GLU A 18 -10.02 -2.14 -12.36
C GLU A 18 -11.06 -1.60 -13.35
N LYS A 19 -11.27 -0.29 -13.37
CA LYS A 19 -12.16 0.38 -14.34
C LYS A 19 -11.74 0.14 -15.80
N ALA A 20 -10.44 -0.03 -16.05
CA ALA A 20 -9.90 -0.36 -17.37
C ALA A 20 -9.94 -1.87 -17.70
N GLY A 21 -10.52 -2.71 -16.84
CA GLY A 21 -10.59 -4.16 -17.02
C GLY A 21 -9.25 -4.90 -16.85
N GLN A 22 -8.25 -4.24 -16.25
CA GLN A 22 -6.92 -4.83 -16.04
C GLN A 22 -6.78 -5.54 -14.69
N ILE A 23 -7.65 -5.20 -13.73
CA ILE A 23 -7.74 -5.86 -12.44
C ILE A 23 -9.03 -6.67 -12.38
N ASN A 24 -8.91 -7.91 -11.90
CA ASN A 24 -10.01 -8.77 -11.53
C ASN A 24 -10.00 -8.98 -10.01
N TYR A 25 -10.98 -8.38 -9.32
CA TYR A 25 -11.14 -8.44 -7.88
C TYR A 25 -11.69 -9.79 -7.41
N HIS A 26 -11.08 -10.38 -6.38
CA HIS A 26 -11.46 -11.71 -5.86
C HIS A 26 -12.07 -11.68 -4.46
N GLY A 27 -11.96 -10.57 -3.72
CA GLY A 27 -12.46 -10.45 -2.35
C GLY A 27 -11.52 -9.70 -1.40
N TYR A 28 -11.97 -9.45 -0.18
CA TYR A 28 -11.21 -8.80 0.88
C TYR A 28 -10.99 -9.73 2.07
N PHE A 29 -9.89 -9.51 2.80
CA PHE A 29 -9.62 -10.16 4.09
C PHE A 29 -9.90 -9.22 5.27
N SER A 30 -9.63 -7.92 5.10
CA SER A 30 -9.91 -6.88 6.09
C SER A 30 -10.41 -5.61 5.41
N HIS A 31 -11.28 -4.88 6.10
CA HIS A 31 -11.79 -3.58 5.69
C HIS A 31 -12.25 -2.81 6.93
N GLU A 32 -11.55 -1.73 7.25
CA GLU A 32 -11.76 -0.97 8.49
C GLU A 32 -12.16 0.48 8.15
N ASN A 33 -13.40 0.84 8.53
CA ASN A 33 -13.97 2.19 8.49
C ASN A 33 -13.73 2.95 7.16
N ASP A 34 -13.80 2.25 6.02
CA ASP A 34 -13.55 2.80 4.68
C ASP A 34 -12.18 3.48 4.50
N LEU A 35 -11.23 3.24 5.41
CA LEU A 35 -9.91 3.88 5.46
C LEU A 35 -8.80 2.94 5.01
N ILE A 36 -8.87 1.66 5.38
CA ILE A 36 -7.82 0.69 5.09
C ILE A 36 -8.43 -0.69 4.87
N GLY A 37 -7.83 -1.47 3.97
CA GLY A 37 -8.23 -2.85 3.77
C GLY A 37 -7.17 -3.68 3.08
N THR A 38 -7.35 -4.99 3.12
CA THR A 38 -6.53 -5.96 2.38
C THR A 38 -7.37 -6.82 1.46
N PHE A 39 -6.84 -7.04 0.25
CA PHE A 39 -7.60 -7.58 -0.87
C PHE A 39 -6.81 -8.66 -1.62
N GLN A 40 -7.54 -9.54 -2.30
CA GLN A 40 -7.00 -10.44 -3.30
C GLN A 40 -7.51 -10.01 -4.68
N TYR A 41 -6.60 -9.96 -5.64
CA TYR A 41 -6.95 -9.63 -7.02
C TYR A 41 -5.89 -10.14 -8.00
N THR A 42 -6.28 -10.30 -9.25
CA THR A 42 -5.35 -10.51 -10.36
C THR A 42 -5.17 -9.20 -11.11
N TRP A 43 -3.93 -8.77 -11.35
CA TRP A 43 -3.61 -7.69 -12.29
C TRP A 43 -2.96 -8.30 -13.52
N GLN A 44 -3.62 -8.16 -14.68
CA GLN A 44 -3.27 -8.87 -15.91
C GLN A 44 -3.26 -10.39 -15.69
N SER A 45 -2.08 -11.02 -15.70
CA SER A 45 -1.90 -12.46 -15.50
C SER A 45 -1.33 -12.83 -14.12
N TYR A 46 -1.09 -11.85 -13.25
CA TYR A 46 -0.41 -12.06 -11.98
C TYR A 46 -1.37 -11.93 -10.81
N LEU A 47 -1.39 -12.93 -9.94
CA LEU A 47 -2.18 -12.92 -8.72
C LEU A 47 -1.43 -12.15 -7.63
N LYS A 48 -2.09 -11.18 -7.00
CA LYS A 48 -1.70 -10.67 -5.69
C LYS A 48 -2.50 -11.42 -4.65
N LYS A 49 -1.88 -12.35 -3.92
CA LYS A 49 -2.59 -13.21 -2.96
C LYS A 49 -3.22 -12.40 -1.83
N LYS A 50 -2.50 -11.39 -1.34
CA LYS A 50 -2.94 -10.43 -0.34
C LYS A 50 -2.22 -9.10 -0.55
N GLY A 51 -2.96 -8.00 -0.59
CA GLY A 51 -2.42 -6.65 -0.75
C GLY A 51 -3.23 -5.61 -0.01
N GLY A 52 -2.56 -4.76 0.77
CA GLY A 52 -3.20 -3.70 1.55
C GLY A 52 -3.04 -2.32 0.96
N PHE A 53 -4.03 -1.45 1.11
CA PHE A 53 -3.89 -0.03 0.79
C PHE A 53 -4.87 0.81 1.62
N LEU A 54 -4.55 2.10 1.75
CA LEU A 54 -5.50 3.10 2.24
C LEU A 54 -6.60 3.30 1.21
N ILE A 55 -7.81 3.61 1.64
CA ILE A 55 -9.01 3.74 0.81
C ILE A 55 -9.67 5.08 1.18
N SER A 56 -10.33 5.71 0.20
CA SER A 56 -11.04 6.99 0.38
C SER A 56 -10.16 8.16 0.83
N THR A 57 -8.84 7.98 0.82
CA THR A 57 -7.84 9.01 1.16
C THR A 57 -7.44 9.81 -0.06
N SER A 58 -6.98 11.05 0.14
CA SER A 58 -6.39 11.82 -0.96
C SER A 58 -4.97 11.33 -1.27
N PRO A 59 -4.50 11.43 -2.53
CA PRO A 59 -3.09 11.12 -2.84
C PRO A 59 -2.09 11.95 -2.03
N ALA A 60 -2.46 13.18 -1.63
CA ALA A 60 -1.65 14.02 -0.77
C ALA A 60 -1.53 13.43 0.64
N PHE A 61 -2.62 12.94 1.22
CA PHE A 61 -2.62 12.28 2.52
C PHE A 61 -1.72 11.04 2.51
N ASP A 62 -1.90 10.16 1.53
CA ASP A 62 -1.08 8.95 1.37
C ASP A 62 0.40 9.31 1.26
N LEU A 63 0.75 10.27 0.40
CA LEU A 63 2.14 10.71 0.21
C LEU A 63 2.74 11.25 1.51
N SER A 64 2.02 12.10 2.23
CA SER A 64 2.52 12.71 3.48
C SER A 64 2.79 11.67 4.55
N ILE A 65 1.84 10.77 4.80
CA ILE A 65 1.96 9.73 5.82
C ILE A 65 3.09 8.75 5.46
N LEU A 66 3.12 8.25 4.22
CA LEU A 66 4.11 7.26 3.80
C LEU A 66 5.52 7.86 3.81
N THR A 67 5.70 9.10 3.36
CA THR A 67 6.99 9.80 3.43
C THR A 67 7.44 10.01 4.87
N THR A 68 6.53 10.41 5.76
CA THR A 68 6.83 10.56 7.19
C THR A 68 7.30 9.25 7.80
N CYS A 69 6.63 8.13 7.47
CA CYS A 69 7.04 6.80 7.94
C CYS A 69 8.42 6.39 7.44
N VAL A 70 8.74 6.64 6.16
CA VAL A 70 10.07 6.33 5.62
C VAL A 70 11.17 7.12 6.35
N LEU A 71 10.93 8.41 6.63
CA LEU A 71 11.92 9.29 7.25
C LEU A 71 12.09 9.03 8.75
N ALA A 72 11.00 8.76 9.47
CA ALA A 72 11.03 8.64 10.93
C ALA A 72 11.14 7.19 11.44
N HIS A 73 10.57 6.23 10.71
CA HIS A 73 10.35 4.86 11.18
C HIS A 73 10.45 3.83 10.03
N SER A 74 11.54 3.86 9.27
CA SER A 74 11.82 2.84 8.25
C SER A 74 12.00 1.45 8.89
N GLY A 75 11.46 0.42 8.26
CA GLY A 75 11.47 -0.97 8.71
C GLY A 75 10.13 -1.68 8.51
N GLY A 76 10.12 -2.99 8.74
CA GLY A 76 8.90 -3.81 8.72
C GLY A 76 7.99 -3.50 9.90
N ASN A 77 6.74 -3.13 9.62
CA ASN A 77 5.73 -2.74 10.62
C ASN A 77 6.21 -1.69 11.64
N ALA A 78 7.19 -0.87 11.25
CA ALA A 78 7.92 0.01 12.16
C ALA A 78 7.18 1.33 12.45
N CYS A 79 6.43 1.83 11.48
CA CYS A 79 5.64 3.06 11.63
C CYS A 79 4.21 2.71 12.01
N LYS A 80 3.71 3.28 13.12
CA LYS A 80 2.37 3.01 13.64
C LYS A 80 1.70 4.30 14.10
N PHE A 81 0.47 4.53 13.68
CA PHE A 81 -0.26 5.75 14.02
C PHE A 81 -1.77 5.49 14.04
N ASN A 82 -2.51 6.42 14.65
CA ASN A 82 -3.96 6.37 14.69
C ASN A 82 -4.55 7.45 13.78
N VAL A 83 -5.54 7.08 12.97
CA VAL A 83 -6.30 8.00 12.12
C VAL A 83 -7.77 7.78 12.40
N ASN A 84 -8.40 8.77 13.05
CA ASN A 84 -9.83 8.75 13.39
C ASN A 84 -10.27 7.45 14.10
N GLY A 85 -9.44 6.94 15.02
CA GLY A 85 -9.72 5.71 15.75
C GLY A 85 -9.21 4.43 15.08
N ASN A 86 -8.78 4.47 13.82
CA ASN A 86 -8.20 3.33 13.12
C ASN A 86 -6.69 3.24 13.37
N TYR A 87 -6.20 2.05 13.69
CA TYR A 87 -4.77 1.82 13.86
C TYR A 87 -4.14 1.39 12.54
N VAL A 88 -3.23 2.22 12.02
CA VAL A 88 -2.55 1.97 10.76
C VAL A 88 -1.10 1.62 11.03
N VAL A 89 -0.67 0.50 10.46
CA VAL A 89 0.71 0.03 10.48
C VAL A 89 1.29 0.17 9.08
N VAL A 90 2.48 0.74 8.97
CA VAL A 90 3.18 0.94 7.71
C VAL A 90 4.53 0.24 7.75
N THR A 91 4.78 -0.53 6.71
CA THR A 91 6.11 -1.02 6.35
C THR A 91 6.71 -0.09 5.32
N SER A 92 7.95 0.34 5.54
CA SER A 92 8.63 1.22 4.61
C SER A 92 10.13 1.03 4.61
N TYR A 93 10.78 1.25 3.47
CA TYR A 93 12.21 1.11 3.32
C TYR A 93 12.76 2.19 2.39
N HIS A 94 13.97 2.67 2.71
CA HIS A 94 14.82 3.43 1.80
C HIS A 94 15.95 2.54 1.29
N GLN A 95 16.60 2.97 0.21
CA GLN A 95 17.73 2.29 -0.41
C GLN A 95 18.70 3.29 -1.00
N GLN A 96 19.94 2.85 -1.23
CA GLN A 96 20.93 3.66 -1.94
C GLN A 96 20.56 3.77 -3.43
N CYS A 97 20.71 4.96 -3.98
CA CYS A 97 20.45 5.32 -5.37
C CYS A 97 21.50 6.34 -5.85
N ALA A 98 21.47 6.71 -7.13
CA ALA A 98 22.44 7.66 -7.70
C ALA A 98 22.42 9.05 -7.02
N ALA A 99 21.30 9.44 -6.41
CA ALA A 99 21.14 10.70 -5.69
C ALA A 99 21.46 10.61 -4.18
N GLY A 100 22.01 9.48 -3.71
CA GLY A 100 22.22 9.19 -2.29
C GLY A 100 21.16 8.23 -1.76
N GLU A 101 20.35 8.66 -0.81
CA GLU A 101 19.28 7.85 -0.23
C GLU A 101 17.93 8.14 -0.90
N CYS A 102 17.28 7.10 -1.41
CA CYS A 102 15.97 7.17 -2.05
C CYS A 102 14.95 6.31 -1.31
N ILE A 103 13.67 6.71 -1.36
CA ILE A 103 12.56 5.86 -0.95
C ILE A 103 12.52 4.63 -1.88
N SER A 104 12.48 3.43 -1.31
CA SER A 104 12.34 2.16 -2.06
C SER A 104 10.87 1.76 -2.15
N THR A 105 10.21 1.60 -1.00
CA THR A 105 8.80 1.23 -0.91
C THR A 105 8.20 1.73 0.41
N ALA A 106 6.90 1.97 0.41
CA ALA A 106 6.13 2.26 1.60
C ALA A 106 4.68 1.85 1.37
N TYR A 107 4.11 1.06 2.28
CA TYR A 107 2.76 0.56 2.16
C TYR A 107 2.13 0.23 3.52
N PRO A 108 0.81 0.33 3.64
CA PRO A 108 0.10 -0.21 4.79
C PRO A 108 0.26 -1.72 4.84
N SER A 109 0.59 -2.24 6.01
CA SER A 109 0.77 -3.66 6.26
C SER A 109 -0.21 -4.16 7.32
N ASP A 110 -0.48 -5.47 7.29
CA ASP A 110 -1.24 -6.10 8.37
C ASP A 110 -0.50 -5.94 9.71
N GLN A 111 -1.27 -5.83 10.79
CA GLN A 111 -0.73 -5.75 12.16
C GLN A 111 0.09 -6.99 12.54
#